data_AF-A0A2N1UN49-F1
#
_entry.id   AF-A0A2N1UN49-F1
#
_cell.length_a   1.000
_cell.length_b   1.000
_cell.length_c   1.000
_cell.angle_alpha   90.00
_cell.angle_beta   90.00
_cell.angle_gamma   90.00
#
_symmetry.space_group_name_H-M   'P 1'
#
loop_
_entity.id
_entity.type
_entity.pdbx_description
1 polymer ?
#
loop_
_entity_poly.entity_id
_entity_poly.type
_entity_poly.pdbx_seq_one_letter_code
_entity_poly.pdbx_strand_id
1 'polypeptide(L)'
;MTMTAVAKLTGESDKTIYRILDYFVNKARAEENWSSVKNIGVDETSSRKGHNYISTFVDIDKVKVLSITKGKDNSVIKALIKDFEAHKGKRENIKNVCADLSQAFRKGIKNELPDVIITSDRFHIMQLVARAQDKVRLREYKTQKQMKNLRYALLSNPENQTEKQKQIIEVLKEILQYFKSRMTSGAVEGLNTIIQLLKRRARGFGNTEHFMTMIYLKCGKLKFNLPSVMSYLL
;
A
#
# COMPACT_ATOMS: atom_id res chain seq x y z
N MET A 1 -9.18 -18.96 10.33
CA MET A 1 -10.15 -19.98 9.85
C MET A 1 -10.44 -19.74 8.38
N THR A 2 -10.68 -20.78 7.57
CA THR A 2 -11.13 -20.59 6.17
C THR A 2 -12.65 -20.38 6.14
N MET A 3 -13.18 -19.74 5.09
CA MET A 3 -14.64 -19.55 4.99
C MET A 3 -15.41 -20.85 4.96
N THR A 4 -14.88 -21.86 4.26
CA THR A 4 -15.45 -23.21 4.25
C THR A 4 -15.52 -23.82 5.64
N ALA A 5 -14.55 -23.55 6.52
CA ALA A 5 -14.59 -24.02 7.90
C ALA A 5 -15.65 -23.25 8.71
N VAL A 6 -15.80 -21.94 8.51
CA VAL A 6 -16.86 -21.14 9.15
C VAL A 6 -18.25 -21.62 8.69
N ALA A 7 -18.43 -21.87 7.39
CA ALA A 7 -19.66 -22.44 6.83
C ALA A 7 -20.02 -23.79 7.46
N LYS A 8 -19.04 -24.69 7.62
CA LYS A 8 -19.25 -25.97 8.30
C LYS A 8 -19.63 -25.82 9.77
N LEU A 9 -19.04 -24.85 10.49
CA LEU A 9 -19.33 -24.63 11.91
C LEU A 9 -20.70 -23.96 12.13
N THR A 10 -21.09 -23.06 11.23
CA THR A 10 -22.33 -22.28 11.35
C THR A 10 -23.52 -22.94 10.67
N GLY A 11 -23.29 -23.91 9.78
CA GLY A 11 -24.33 -24.47 8.91
C GLY A 11 -24.77 -23.53 7.78
N GLU A 12 -24.12 -22.37 7.64
CA GLU A 12 -24.50 -21.32 6.70
C GLU A 12 -23.70 -21.36 5.39
N SER A 13 -24.30 -20.81 4.33
CA SER A 13 -23.61 -20.67 3.05
C SER A 13 -22.54 -19.57 3.10
N ASP A 14 -21.46 -19.73 2.33
CA ASP A 14 -20.42 -18.69 2.17
C ASP A 14 -21.03 -17.32 1.80
N LYS A 15 -22.06 -17.30 0.94
CA LYS A 15 -22.74 -16.05 0.53
C LYS A 15 -23.42 -15.36 1.70
N THR A 16 -24.11 -16.12 2.55
CA THR A 16 -24.77 -15.59 3.76
C THR A 16 -23.72 -14.99 4.69
N ILE A 17 -22.62 -15.71 4.89
CA ILE A 17 -21.57 -15.26 5.81
C ILE A 17 -20.91 -13.98 5.30
N TYR A 18 -20.56 -13.89 4.01
CA TYR A 18 -20.01 -12.66 3.46
C TYR A 18 -20.98 -11.48 3.56
N ARG A 19 -22.29 -11.69 3.33
CA ARG A 19 -23.30 -10.64 3.50
C ARG A 19 -23.33 -10.10 4.94
N ILE A 20 -23.21 -10.99 5.93
CA ILE A 20 -23.16 -10.62 7.35
C ILE A 20 -21.87 -9.84 7.64
N LEU A 21 -20.72 -10.36 7.18
CA LEU A 21 -19.42 -9.70 7.37
C LEU A 21 -19.39 -8.31 6.72
N ASP A 22 -19.89 -8.19 5.49
CA ASP A 22 -20.00 -6.92 4.76
C ASP A 22 -20.83 -5.90 5.56
N TYR A 23 -21.97 -6.31 6.10
CA TYR A 23 -22.81 -5.45 6.94
C TYR A 23 -22.05 -4.93 8.16
N PHE A 24 -21.40 -5.81 8.92
CA PHE A 24 -20.67 -5.40 10.13
C PHE A 24 -19.42 -4.57 9.83
N VAL A 25 -18.69 -4.90 8.76
CA VAL A 25 -17.54 -4.11 8.30
C VAL A 25 -17.99 -2.72 7.90
N ASN A 26 -19.04 -2.59 7.09
CA ASN A 26 -19.53 -1.29 6.64
C ASN A 26 -20.04 -0.45 7.81
N LYS A 27 -20.78 -1.06 8.75
CA LYS A 27 -21.24 -0.39 9.96
C LYS A 27 -20.07 0.12 10.80
N ALA A 28 -19.08 -0.73 11.06
CA ALA A 28 -17.93 -0.35 11.86
C ALA A 28 -17.05 0.70 11.16
N ARG A 29 -16.92 0.65 9.83
CA ARG A 29 -16.23 1.71 9.05
C ARG A 29 -16.95 3.04 9.16
N ALA A 30 -18.28 3.08 9.05
CA ALA A 30 -19.04 4.33 9.11
C ALA A 30 -18.86 5.10 10.44
N GLU A 31 -18.47 4.40 11.52
CA GLU A 31 -18.19 5.00 12.83
C GLU A 31 -16.74 5.51 12.97
N GLU A 32 -15.87 5.25 11.98
CA GLU A 32 -14.47 5.64 12.03
C GLU A 32 -14.28 7.17 11.95
N ASN A 33 -13.18 7.63 12.55
CA ASN A 33 -12.79 9.02 12.55
C ASN A 33 -11.30 9.14 12.19
N TRP A 34 -11.03 9.80 11.06
CA TRP A 34 -9.69 9.96 10.51
C TRP A 34 -9.14 11.38 10.65
N SER A 35 -9.77 12.23 11.46
CA SER A 35 -9.28 13.59 11.77
C SER A 35 -7.84 13.63 12.26
N SER A 36 -7.36 12.57 12.94
CA SER A 36 -5.99 12.48 13.45
C SER A 36 -4.96 11.93 12.47
N VAL A 37 -5.37 11.41 11.31
CA VAL A 37 -4.48 10.70 10.38
C VAL A 37 -3.58 11.71 9.65
N LYS A 38 -2.27 11.45 9.65
CA LYS A 38 -1.26 12.33 9.04
C LYS A 38 -0.34 11.63 8.05
N ASN A 39 -0.04 10.35 8.33
CA ASN A 39 0.92 9.55 7.58
C ASN A 39 0.19 8.39 6.90
N ILE A 40 0.11 8.45 5.57
CA ILE A 40 -0.62 7.46 4.78
C ILE A 40 0.38 6.61 3.99
N GLY A 41 0.22 5.30 4.05
CA GLY A 41 0.91 4.33 3.20
C GLY A 41 -0.02 3.85 2.11
N VAL A 42 0.51 3.58 0.91
CA VAL A 42 -0.25 3.00 -0.20
C VAL A 42 0.49 1.80 -0.75
N ASP A 43 -0.25 0.72 -0.98
CA ASP A 43 0.24 -0.45 -1.67
C ASP A 43 -0.79 -0.98 -2.69
N GLU A 44 -0.29 -1.59 -3.76
CA GLU A 44 -1.08 -2.22 -4.80
C GLU A 44 -1.04 -3.74 -4.64
N THR A 45 -2.20 -4.37 -4.57
CA THR A 45 -2.29 -5.83 -4.53
C THR A 45 -3.18 -6.35 -5.64
N SER A 46 -2.71 -7.37 -6.35
CA SER A 46 -3.55 -8.10 -7.30
C SER A 46 -4.62 -8.90 -6.54
N SER A 47 -5.89 -8.60 -6.81
CA SER A 47 -7.03 -9.37 -6.29
C SER A 47 -7.14 -10.75 -6.96
N ARG A 48 -6.86 -10.84 -8.28
CA ARG A 48 -6.82 -12.09 -9.07
C ARG A 48 -5.73 -12.05 -10.15
N LYS A 49 -5.48 -13.20 -10.78
CA LYS A 49 -4.75 -13.25 -12.06
C LYS A 49 -5.53 -12.46 -13.13
N GLY A 50 -4.83 -11.76 -14.02
CA GLY A 50 -5.43 -11.00 -15.13
C GLY A 50 -5.81 -9.55 -14.80
N HIS A 51 -4.85 -8.73 -14.36
CA HIS A 51 -4.96 -7.26 -14.25
C HIS A 51 -6.05 -6.68 -13.32
N ASN A 52 -6.56 -7.44 -12.34
CA ASN A 52 -7.49 -6.92 -11.33
C ASN A 52 -6.74 -6.44 -10.08
N TYR A 53 -6.45 -5.15 -9.99
CA TYR A 53 -5.73 -4.54 -8.87
C TYR A 53 -6.67 -3.91 -7.84
N ILE A 54 -6.27 -3.96 -6.58
CA ILE A 54 -6.82 -3.12 -5.51
C ILE A 54 -5.69 -2.26 -4.96
N SER A 55 -6.00 -0.99 -4.69
CA SER A 55 -5.12 -0.06 -3.98
C SER A 55 -5.56 -0.02 -2.53
N THR A 56 -4.64 -0.29 -1.60
CA THR A 56 -4.89 -0.31 -0.16
C THR A 56 -4.19 0.88 0.48
N PHE A 57 -4.96 1.68 1.22
CA PHE A 57 -4.49 2.85 1.96
C PHE A 57 -4.42 2.54 3.44
N VAL A 58 -3.31 2.91 4.06
CA VAL A 58 -2.95 2.50 5.42
C VAL A 58 -2.58 3.74 6.23
N ASP A 59 -3.10 3.83 7.47
CA ASP A 59 -2.52 4.68 8.50
C ASP A 59 -1.24 4.02 9.00
N ILE A 60 -0.10 4.64 8.69
CA ILE A 60 1.23 4.11 9.04
C ILE A 60 1.41 4.09 10.56
N ASP A 61 0.94 5.12 11.25
CA ASP A 61 1.14 5.30 12.69
C ASP A 61 0.37 4.26 13.48
N LYS A 62 -0.87 3.96 13.05
CA LYS A 62 -1.73 2.95 13.70
C LYS A 62 -1.58 1.56 13.10
N VAL A 63 -0.82 1.38 12.02
CA VAL A 63 -0.71 0.14 11.24
C VAL A 63 -2.12 -0.42 10.95
N LYS A 64 -2.94 0.39 10.28
CA LYS A 64 -4.38 0.14 10.09
C LYS A 64 -4.80 0.44 8.65
N VAL A 65 -5.55 -0.45 8.01
CA VAL A 65 -6.18 -0.16 6.71
C VAL A 65 -7.30 0.86 6.89
N LEU A 66 -7.22 1.97 6.15
CA LEU A 66 -8.21 3.04 6.12
C LEU A 66 -9.24 2.78 5.02
N SER A 67 -8.75 2.64 3.79
CA SER A 67 -9.57 2.53 2.60
C SER A 67 -8.96 1.56 1.60
N ILE A 68 -9.82 0.95 0.79
CA ILE A 68 -9.45 0.02 -0.28
C ILE A 68 -10.28 0.40 -1.50
N THR A 69 -9.63 0.59 -2.63
CA THR A 69 -10.29 0.96 -3.89
C THR A 69 -9.86 0.01 -5.01
N LYS A 70 -10.77 -0.27 -5.95
CA LYS A 70 -10.43 -1.03 -7.17
C LYS A 70 -9.62 -0.16 -8.12
N GLY A 71 -8.64 -0.76 -8.77
CA GLY A 71 -7.75 -0.07 -9.70
C GLY A 71 -6.46 0.40 -9.07
N LYS A 72 -5.69 1.15 -9.86
CA LYS A 72 -4.34 1.65 -9.54
C LYS A 72 -3.97 2.98 -10.22
N ASP A 73 -4.97 3.66 -10.75
CA ASP A 73 -4.79 4.92 -11.48
C ASP A 73 -5.11 6.12 -10.56
N ASN A 74 -5.05 7.34 -11.09
CA ASN A 74 -5.32 8.55 -10.32
C ASN A 74 -6.73 8.61 -9.72
N SER A 75 -7.69 7.83 -10.21
CA SER A 75 -9.04 7.79 -9.63
C SER A 75 -9.03 7.24 -8.21
N VAL A 76 -8.06 6.37 -7.86
CA VAL A 76 -7.97 5.80 -6.51
C VAL A 76 -7.58 6.85 -5.47
N ILE A 77 -6.79 7.85 -5.83
CA ILE A 77 -6.46 8.98 -4.94
C ILE A 77 -7.70 9.82 -4.69
N LYS A 78 -8.47 10.14 -5.74
CA LYS A 78 -9.73 10.88 -5.59
C LYS A 78 -10.72 10.14 -4.71
N ALA A 79 -10.83 8.82 -4.89
CA ALA A 79 -11.65 7.97 -4.05
C ALA A 79 -11.19 8.00 -2.59
N LEU A 80 -9.87 7.94 -2.33
CA LEU A 80 -9.33 8.10 -0.99
C LEU A 80 -9.74 9.43 -0.37
N ILE A 81 -9.54 10.56 -1.06
CA ILE A 81 -9.84 11.88 -0.49
C ILE A 81 -11.33 12.00 -0.14
N LYS A 82 -12.21 11.54 -1.03
CA LYS A 82 -13.66 11.51 -0.77
C LYS A 82 -14.00 10.66 0.46
N ASP A 83 -13.39 9.48 0.58
CA ASP A 83 -13.57 8.60 1.75
C ASP A 83 -12.99 9.24 3.01
N PHE A 84 -11.88 9.97 2.88
CA PHE A 84 -11.22 10.66 3.98
C PHE A 84 -12.08 11.76 4.58
N GLU A 85 -12.70 12.57 3.72
CA GLU A 85 -13.64 13.62 4.11
C GLU A 85 -14.91 13.04 4.73
N ALA A 86 -15.44 11.93 4.19
CA ALA A 86 -16.58 11.23 4.77
C ALA A 86 -16.34 10.75 6.20
N HIS A 87 -15.09 10.39 6.54
CA HIS A 87 -14.67 9.97 7.89
C HIS A 87 -14.10 11.12 8.74
N LYS A 88 -14.55 12.37 8.49
CA LYS A 88 -14.17 13.58 9.24
C LYS A 88 -12.68 13.94 9.16
N GLY A 89 -11.95 13.34 8.22
CA GLY A 89 -10.58 13.73 7.89
C GLY A 89 -10.57 14.98 7.01
N LYS A 90 -9.50 15.78 7.11
CA LYS A 90 -9.23 16.88 6.18
C LYS A 90 -8.00 16.57 5.38
N ARG A 91 -8.04 16.78 4.06
CA ARG A 91 -6.88 16.55 3.17
C ARG A 91 -5.60 17.27 3.65
N GLU A 92 -5.76 18.45 4.24
CA GLU A 92 -4.68 19.29 4.81
C GLU A 92 -3.95 18.62 5.98
N ASN A 93 -4.58 17.65 6.65
CA ASN A 93 -3.96 16.93 7.76
C ASN A 93 -2.93 15.90 7.27
N ILE A 94 -3.04 15.46 6.00
CA ILE A 94 -2.14 14.49 5.41
C ILE A 94 -0.81 15.20 5.10
N LYS A 95 0.22 14.86 5.87
CA LYS A 95 1.55 15.48 5.74
C LYS A 95 2.50 14.62 4.94
N ASN A 96 2.35 13.31 5.03
CA ASN A 96 3.28 12.38 4.41
C ASN A 96 2.55 11.21 3.75
N VAL A 97 3.02 10.84 2.55
CA VAL A 97 2.53 9.69 1.81
C VAL A 97 3.71 8.77 1.48
N CYS A 98 3.64 7.52 1.92
CA CYS A 98 4.57 6.46 1.52
C CYS A 98 3.93 5.64 0.39
N ALA A 99 4.57 5.57 -0.78
CA ALA A 99 4.02 4.85 -1.93
C ALA A 99 5.11 4.22 -2.79
N ASP A 100 4.72 3.30 -3.69
CA ASP A 100 5.59 2.76 -4.72
C ASP A 100 5.87 3.81 -5.82
N LEU A 101 6.91 3.59 -6.62
CA LEU A 101 7.54 4.50 -7.57
C LEU A 101 6.70 4.78 -8.83
N SER A 102 5.44 4.36 -8.88
CA SER A 102 4.56 4.56 -10.04
C SER A 102 4.41 6.05 -10.37
N GLN A 103 4.87 6.47 -11.56
CA GLN A 103 4.78 7.86 -12.00
C GLN A 103 3.34 8.37 -12.07
N ALA A 104 2.40 7.50 -12.47
CA ALA A 104 0.98 7.84 -12.48
C ALA A 104 0.51 8.20 -11.07
N PHE A 105 0.81 7.34 -10.10
CA PHE A 105 0.41 7.51 -8.70
C PHE A 105 0.98 8.80 -8.10
N ARG A 106 2.25 9.10 -8.35
CA ARG A 106 2.91 10.34 -7.91
C ARG A 106 2.25 11.58 -8.47
N LYS A 107 1.85 11.55 -9.76
CA LYS A 107 1.14 12.66 -10.39
C LYS A 107 -0.24 12.85 -9.75
N GLY A 108 -0.95 11.76 -9.47
CA GLY A 108 -2.22 11.79 -8.74
C GLY A 108 -2.07 12.42 -7.35
N ILE A 109 -1.07 11.97 -6.57
CA ILE A 109 -0.81 12.53 -5.24
C ILE A 109 -0.47 14.03 -5.33
N LYS A 110 0.46 14.44 -6.20
CA LYS A 110 0.84 15.86 -6.30
C LYS A 110 -0.32 16.77 -6.73
N ASN A 111 -1.23 16.26 -7.56
CA ASN A 111 -2.39 17.03 -8.02
C ASN A 111 -3.43 17.22 -6.91
N GLU A 112 -3.72 16.17 -6.13
CA GLU A 112 -4.76 16.21 -5.10
C GLU A 112 -4.25 16.66 -3.71
N LEU A 113 -2.95 16.45 -3.45
CA LEU A 113 -2.23 16.73 -2.20
C LEU A 113 -0.90 17.43 -2.51
N PRO A 114 -0.91 18.74 -2.84
CA PRO A 114 0.29 19.46 -3.29
C PRO A 114 1.34 19.63 -2.18
N ASP A 115 0.92 19.77 -0.92
CA ASP A 115 1.80 20.06 0.22
C ASP A 115 2.39 18.79 0.88
N VAL A 116 2.15 17.61 0.31
CA VAL A 116 2.50 16.34 0.94
C VAL A 116 3.93 15.91 0.61
N ILE A 117 4.61 15.37 1.61
CA ILE A 117 5.93 14.77 1.43
C ILE A 117 5.73 13.33 0.94
N ILE A 118 6.07 13.09 -0.32
CA ILE A 118 6.08 11.73 -0.90
C ILE A 118 7.40 11.07 -0.52
N THR A 119 7.31 9.95 0.21
CA THR A 119 8.44 9.08 0.53
C THR A 119 8.28 7.78 -0.25
N SER A 120 9.35 7.36 -0.93
CA SER A 120 9.35 6.09 -1.63
C SER A 120 9.66 4.94 -0.69
N ASP A 121 9.03 3.80 -0.94
CA ASP A 121 9.27 2.58 -0.17
C ASP A 121 10.75 2.15 -0.25
N ARG A 122 11.36 1.98 0.93
CA ARG A 122 12.75 1.52 1.09
C ARG A 122 13.01 0.21 0.36
N PHE A 123 12.04 -0.72 0.34
CA PHE A 123 12.22 -2.01 -0.33
C PHE A 123 12.31 -1.85 -1.85
N HIS A 124 11.46 -1.01 -2.44
CA HIS A 124 11.50 -0.69 -3.87
C HIS A 124 12.79 0.03 -4.25
N ILE A 125 13.21 0.99 -3.43
CA ILE A 125 14.51 1.65 -3.59
C ILE A 125 15.65 0.64 -3.49
N MET A 126 15.66 -0.21 -2.47
CA MET A 126 16.74 -1.19 -2.27
C MET A 126 16.78 -2.20 -3.42
N GLN A 127 15.63 -2.63 -3.93
CA GLN A 127 15.55 -3.44 -5.14
C GLN A 127 16.08 -2.69 -6.37
N LEU A 128 15.77 -1.41 -6.53
CA LEU A 128 16.32 -0.60 -7.62
C LEU A 128 17.84 -0.50 -7.53
N VAL A 129 18.36 -0.21 -6.33
CA VAL A 129 19.80 -0.13 -6.06
C VAL A 129 20.46 -1.48 -6.34
N ALA A 130 19.90 -2.57 -5.83
CA ALA A 130 20.40 -3.92 -6.07
C ALA A 130 20.38 -4.27 -7.55
N ARG A 131 19.29 -4.00 -8.28
CA ARG A 131 19.21 -4.22 -9.73
C ARG A 131 20.19 -3.36 -10.52
N ALA A 132 20.41 -2.12 -10.10
CA ALA A 132 21.39 -1.24 -10.72
C ALA A 132 22.82 -1.75 -10.46
N GLN A 133 23.13 -2.15 -9.23
CA GLN A 133 24.38 -2.82 -8.88
C GLN A 133 24.56 -4.11 -9.67
N ASP A 134 23.53 -4.94 -9.82
CA ASP A 134 23.58 -6.18 -10.60
C ASP A 134 23.79 -5.91 -12.08
N LYS A 135 23.17 -4.88 -12.66
CA LYS A 135 23.41 -4.47 -14.05
C LYS A 135 24.85 -4.04 -14.26
N VAL A 136 25.41 -3.27 -13.32
CA VAL A 136 26.83 -2.90 -13.33
C VAL A 136 27.67 -4.15 -13.15
N ARG A 137 27.39 -5.01 -12.16
CA ARG A 137 28.09 -6.29 -11.93
C ARG A 137 28.12 -7.17 -13.16
N LEU A 138 26.99 -7.32 -13.86
CA LEU A 138 26.88 -8.11 -15.09
C LEU A 138 27.63 -7.48 -16.27
N ARG A 139 27.61 -6.14 -16.40
CA ARG A 139 28.40 -5.41 -17.40
C ARG A 139 29.89 -5.57 -17.14
N GLU A 140 30.33 -5.30 -15.91
CA GLU A 140 31.71 -5.41 -15.46
C GLU A 140 32.20 -6.87 -15.48
N TYR A 141 31.33 -7.86 -15.23
CA TYR A 141 31.64 -9.28 -15.38
C TYR A 141 31.92 -9.67 -16.83
N LYS A 142 31.20 -9.07 -17.80
CA LYS A 142 31.48 -9.25 -19.23
C LYS A 142 32.78 -8.57 -19.70
N THR A 143 33.31 -7.61 -18.94
CA THR A 143 34.49 -6.82 -19.32
C THR A 143 35.74 -7.13 -18.49
N GLN A 144 35.57 -7.80 -17.34
CA GLN A 144 36.53 -8.22 -16.31
C GLN A 144 37.69 -7.28 -15.91
N LYS A 145 37.74 -7.11 -14.57
CA LYS A 145 38.90 -6.79 -13.71
C LYS A 145 39.28 -5.31 -13.55
N GLN A 146 38.39 -4.51 -12.96
CA GLN A 146 38.67 -3.67 -11.76
C GLN A 146 37.50 -2.72 -11.45
N MET A 147 36.91 -2.91 -10.27
CA MET A 147 35.85 -2.07 -9.70
C MET A 147 36.33 -0.62 -9.47
N LYS A 148 35.84 0.35 -10.27
CA LYS A 148 36.05 1.78 -9.98
C LYS A 148 34.86 2.74 -10.19
N ASN A 149 33.77 2.35 -10.85
CA ASN A 149 32.89 3.36 -11.48
C ASN A 149 31.51 3.63 -10.86
N LEU A 150 31.22 3.18 -9.63
CA LEU A 150 29.99 3.64 -8.95
C LEU A 150 30.04 5.13 -8.58
N ARG A 151 31.24 5.68 -8.37
CA ARG A 151 31.47 7.07 -7.94
C ARG A 151 31.12 8.11 -9.02
N TYR A 152 31.45 7.83 -10.28
CA TYR A 152 31.28 8.79 -11.39
C TYR A 152 29.82 9.03 -11.79
N ALA A 153 28.94 8.04 -11.59
CA ALA A 153 27.51 8.18 -11.86
C ALA A 153 26.82 9.18 -10.91
N LEU A 154 27.34 9.34 -9.68
CA LEU A 154 26.85 10.27 -8.67
C LEU A 154 27.45 11.68 -8.79
N LEU A 155 28.56 11.83 -9.51
CA LEU A 155 29.37 13.06 -9.61
C LEU A 155 29.14 13.84 -10.92
N SER A 156 28.12 13.50 -11.72
CA SER A 156 27.86 14.16 -13.00
C SER A 156 27.10 15.49 -12.85
N ASN A 157 27.60 16.53 -13.53
CA ASN A 157 27.11 17.90 -13.48
C ASN A 157 25.61 17.99 -13.88
N PRO A 158 24.77 18.83 -13.22
CA PRO A 158 23.31 18.89 -13.43
C PRO A 158 22.85 19.11 -14.88
N GLU A 159 23.66 19.83 -15.64
CA GLU A 159 23.31 20.30 -16.98
C GLU A 159 23.50 19.26 -18.10
N ASN A 160 24.23 18.15 -17.83
CA ASN A 160 24.51 17.09 -18.81
C ASN A 160 23.86 15.73 -18.46
N GLN A 161 22.76 15.76 -17.71
CA GLN A 161 22.11 14.55 -17.21
C GLN A 161 21.18 13.91 -18.25
N THR A 162 21.46 12.66 -18.58
CA THR A 162 20.53 11.80 -19.33
C THR A 162 19.26 11.52 -18.52
N GLU A 163 18.15 11.19 -19.19
CA GLU A 163 16.87 10.89 -18.51
C GLU A 163 16.97 9.75 -17.46
N LYS A 164 17.85 8.77 -17.68
CA LYS A 164 18.14 7.73 -16.68
C LYS A 164 18.84 8.28 -15.44
N GLN A 165 19.70 9.28 -15.58
CA GLN A 165 20.39 9.92 -14.45
C GLN A 165 19.43 10.81 -13.65
N LYS A 166 18.53 11.52 -14.32
CA LYS A 166 17.46 12.30 -13.66
C LYS A 166 16.57 11.41 -12.78
N GLN A 167 16.16 10.25 -13.31
CA GLN A 167 15.40 9.26 -12.53
C GLN A 167 16.18 8.75 -11.31
N ILE A 168 17.48 8.48 -11.45
CA ILE A 168 18.32 8.06 -10.32
C ILE A 168 18.43 9.17 -9.28
N ILE A 169 18.59 10.42 -9.69
CA ILE A 169 18.68 11.56 -8.77
C ILE A 169 17.36 11.83 -8.06
N GLU A 170 16.23 11.67 -8.74
CA GLU A 170 14.90 11.75 -8.11
C GLU A 170 14.76 10.69 -7.01
N VAL A 171 15.15 9.43 -7.31
CA VAL A 171 15.20 8.35 -6.31
C VAL A 171 16.18 8.67 -5.16
N LEU A 172 17.36 9.25 -5.43
CA LEU A 172 18.32 9.63 -4.39
C LEU A 172 17.79 10.77 -3.50
N LYS A 173 17.08 11.75 -4.06
CA LYS A 173 16.41 12.80 -3.29
C LYS A 173 15.34 12.20 -2.35
N GLU A 174 14.63 11.18 -2.80
CA GLU A 174 13.65 10.45 -1.98
C GLU A 174 14.32 9.64 -0.86
N ILE A 175 15.48 9.02 -1.11
CA ILE A 175 16.30 8.39 -0.08
C ILE A 175 16.74 9.41 0.97
N LEU A 176 17.19 10.59 0.54
CA LEU A 176 17.56 11.66 1.47
C LEU A 176 16.34 12.18 2.24
N GLN A 177 15.17 12.22 1.61
CA GLN A 177 13.92 12.57 2.27
C GLN A 177 13.53 11.56 3.36
N TYR A 178 13.80 10.27 3.16
CA TYR A 178 13.62 9.24 4.20
C TYR A 178 14.43 9.55 5.47
N PHE A 179 15.68 10.01 5.35
CA PHE A 179 16.47 10.39 6.52
C PHE A 179 15.91 11.61 7.26
N LYS A 180 15.15 12.46 6.57
CA LYS A 180 14.44 13.61 7.16
C LYS A 180 13.09 13.23 7.78
N SER A 181 12.30 12.39 7.10
CA SER A 181 10.96 12.01 7.54
C SER A 181 10.93 10.84 8.53
N ARG A 182 12.00 10.02 8.57
CA ARG A 182 12.12 8.76 9.33
C ARG A 182 10.95 7.77 9.12
N MET A 183 10.13 7.96 8.09
CA MET A 183 9.01 7.08 7.81
C MET A 183 9.47 5.77 7.18
N THR A 184 9.06 4.64 7.73
CA THR A 184 9.33 3.31 7.17
C THR A 184 8.08 2.71 6.55
N SER A 185 8.23 2.01 5.43
CA SER A 185 7.17 1.18 4.82
C SER A 185 6.81 -0.08 5.62
N GLY A 186 7.51 -0.37 6.72
CA GLY A 186 7.31 -1.61 7.51
C GLY A 186 5.87 -1.85 7.98
N ALA A 187 5.09 -0.80 8.27
CA ALA A 187 3.66 -0.92 8.56
C ALA A 187 2.87 -1.44 7.34
N VAL A 188 3.15 -0.89 6.16
CA VAL A 188 2.54 -1.28 4.89
C VAL A 188 2.95 -2.71 4.54
N GLU A 189 4.23 -3.06 4.69
CA GLU A 189 4.75 -4.42 4.45
C GLU A 189 4.13 -5.47 5.38
N GLY A 190 4.01 -5.14 6.66
CA GLY A 190 3.38 -6.01 7.66
C GLY A 190 1.93 -6.31 7.28
N LEU A 191 1.17 -5.29 6.88
CA LEU A 191 -0.20 -5.47 6.41
C LEU A 191 -0.27 -6.22 5.08
N ASN A 192 0.62 -5.93 4.13
CA ASN A 192 0.65 -6.64 2.86
C ASN A 192 0.93 -8.14 3.07
N THR A 193 1.81 -8.50 4.01
CA THR A 193 2.06 -9.90 4.37
C THR A 193 0.77 -10.59 4.84
N ILE A 194 -0.03 -9.93 5.67
CA ILE A 194 -1.34 -10.45 6.11
C ILE A 194 -2.30 -10.58 4.92
N ILE A 195 -2.34 -9.60 4.02
CA ILE A 195 -3.17 -9.62 2.80
C ILE A 195 -2.79 -10.79 1.89
N GLN A 196 -1.50 -11.03 1.67
CA GLN A 196 -1.03 -12.17 0.88
C GLN A 196 -1.36 -13.51 1.56
N LEU A 197 -1.28 -13.59 2.90
CA LEU A 197 -1.68 -14.79 3.65
C LEU A 197 -3.18 -15.06 3.53
N LEU A 198 -4.03 -14.03 3.58
CA LEU A 198 -5.48 -14.16 3.34
C LEU A 198 -5.75 -14.77 1.97
N LYS A 199 -5.10 -14.23 0.93
CA LYS A 199 -5.22 -14.73 -0.44
C LYS A 199 -4.78 -16.19 -0.57
N ARG A 200 -3.66 -16.56 0.06
CA ARG A 200 -3.15 -17.95 0.09
C ARG A 200 -4.12 -18.90 0.77
N ARG A 201 -4.66 -18.52 1.93
CA ARG A 201 -5.63 -19.33 2.70
C ARG A 201 -6.94 -19.54 1.94
N ALA A 202 -7.40 -18.53 1.21
CA ALA A 202 -8.59 -18.63 0.37
C ALA A 202 -8.33 -19.35 -0.97
N ARG A 203 -7.07 -19.65 -1.32
CA ARG A 203 -6.66 -20.07 -2.67
C ARG A 203 -7.10 -19.09 -3.77
N GLY A 204 -7.13 -17.80 -3.41
CA GLY A 204 -7.67 -16.73 -4.23
C GLY A 204 -9.16 -16.48 -3.98
N PHE A 205 -9.60 -15.24 -4.17
CA PHE A 205 -10.98 -14.84 -3.97
C PHE A 205 -11.72 -14.77 -5.31
N GLY A 206 -12.84 -15.49 -5.42
CA GLY A 206 -13.74 -15.44 -6.58
C GLY A 206 -14.67 -14.22 -6.63
N ASN A 207 -14.66 -13.36 -5.61
CA ASN A 207 -15.30 -12.04 -5.57
C ASN A 207 -14.31 -11.01 -4.98
N THR A 208 -14.12 -9.87 -5.65
CA THR A 208 -13.21 -8.81 -5.17
C THR A 208 -13.76 -8.11 -3.94
N GLU A 209 -15.09 -7.96 -3.80
CA GLU A 209 -15.70 -7.38 -2.61
C GLU A 209 -15.41 -8.23 -1.37
N HIS A 210 -15.60 -9.54 -1.49
CA HIS A 210 -15.28 -10.48 -0.41
C HIS A 210 -13.81 -10.39 0.01
N PHE A 211 -12.90 -10.13 -0.93
CA PHE A 211 -11.51 -9.92 -0.62
C PHE A 211 -11.30 -8.63 0.19
N MET A 212 -11.91 -7.51 -0.25
CA MET A 212 -11.84 -6.24 0.47
C MET A 212 -12.41 -6.35 1.88
N THR A 213 -13.56 -7.00 2.05
CA THR A 213 -14.18 -7.25 3.37
C THR A 213 -13.24 -8.00 4.29
N MET A 214 -12.59 -9.07 3.80
CA MET A 214 -11.63 -9.82 4.61
C MET A 214 -10.39 -8.98 4.99
N ILE A 215 -9.95 -8.08 4.11
CA ILE A 215 -8.86 -7.15 4.42
C ILE A 215 -9.31 -6.17 5.52
N TYR A 216 -10.49 -5.57 5.43
CA TYR A 216 -11.00 -4.70 6.50
C TYR A 216 -11.17 -5.45 7.82
N LEU A 217 -11.67 -6.68 7.77
CA LEU A 217 -11.87 -7.51 8.96
C LEU A 217 -10.56 -7.77 9.71
N LYS A 218 -9.46 -8.04 9.00
CA LYS A 218 -8.18 -8.43 9.62
C LYS A 218 -7.17 -7.31 9.76
N CYS A 219 -7.17 -6.35 8.84
CA CYS A 219 -6.19 -5.27 8.76
C CYS A 219 -6.80 -3.90 9.09
N GLY A 220 -8.12 -3.78 9.08
CA GLY A 220 -8.82 -2.52 9.29
C GLY A 220 -8.98 -2.11 10.74
N LYS A 221 -8.53 -2.90 11.73
CA LYS A 221 -8.63 -2.63 13.20
C LYS A 221 -9.94 -1.93 13.60
N LEU A 222 -11.05 -2.38 13.04
CA LEU A 222 -12.36 -1.80 13.23
C LEU A 222 -12.92 -2.24 14.59
N LYS A 223 -13.66 -1.35 15.25
CA LYS A 223 -14.38 -1.70 16.46
C LYS A 223 -15.73 -2.29 16.08
N PHE A 224 -15.86 -3.61 16.20
CA PHE A 224 -17.14 -4.28 15.96
C PHE A 224 -17.96 -4.29 17.24
N ASN A 225 -19.09 -3.60 17.24
CA ASN A 225 -20.05 -3.67 18.34
C ASN A 225 -20.92 -4.92 18.13
N LEU A 226 -20.34 -6.09 18.39
CA LEU A 226 -21.01 -7.38 18.22
C LEU A 226 -21.86 -7.71 19.46
N PRO A 227 -23.07 -8.30 19.28
CA PRO A 227 -23.74 -9.00 20.36
C PRO A 227 -22.80 -10.07 20.94
N SER A 228 -22.80 -10.24 22.26
CA SER A 228 -21.86 -11.08 23.02
C SER A 228 -21.61 -12.48 22.43
N VAL A 229 -22.61 -13.06 21.75
CA VAL A 229 -22.59 -14.40 21.15
C VAL A 229 -21.69 -14.50 19.90
N MET A 230 -21.46 -13.41 19.17
CA MET A 230 -20.65 -13.42 17.93
C MET A 230 -19.16 -13.11 18.14
N SER A 231 -18.74 -12.82 19.38
CA SER A 231 -17.34 -12.51 19.71
C SER A 231 -16.37 -13.67 19.41
N TYR A 232 -16.86 -14.91 19.46
CA TYR A 232 -16.07 -16.13 19.22
C TYR A 232 -15.71 -16.41 17.75
N LEU A 233 -16.26 -15.64 16.80
CA LEU A 233 -16.08 -15.89 15.36
C LEU A 233 -14.98 -15.03 14.71
N LEU A 234 -14.46 -14.00 15.38
CA LEU A 234 -13.43 -13.07 14.86
C LEU A 234 -12.00 -13.46 15.27
#